data_AF-T0S642-F1
#
_entry.id   AF-T0S642-F1
#
_cell.length_a   1.000
_cell.length_b   1.000
_cell.length_c   1.000
_cell.angle_alpha   90.00
_cell.angle_beta   90.00
_cell.angle_gamma   90.00
#
_symmetry.space_group_name_H-M   'P 1'
#
loop_
_entity.id
_entity.type
_entity.pdbx_description
1 polymer ?
#
loop_
_entity_poly.entity_id
_entity_poly.type
_entity_poly.pdbx_seq_one_letter_code
_entity_poly.pdbx_strand_id
1 'polypeptide(L)'
;FSGTFGFDFRNLFYLFILIIFWKTKFTFVLRTKRYQMPAILSFFLIGLFIYFAENIGSYFSAWTYSYQLKAWKFVDLGKISSWTLLIIVSIIIVIELQRYFSQKIKIKNIIND
;
A
#
# COMPACT_ATOMS: atom_id res chain seq x y z
N PHE A 1 13.38 24.39 -4.35
CA PHE A 1 12.23 24.69 -5.22
C PHE A 1 12.78 24.86 -6.63
N SER A 2 12.80 23.77 -7.40
CA SER A 2 13.25 23.73 -8.78
C SER A 2 12.12 23.10 -9.59
N GLY A 3 11.61 23.85 -10.56
CA GLY A 3 10.44 23.53 -11.35
C GLY A 3 10.72 22.51 -12.44
N THR A 4 10.60 21.23 -12.11
CA THR A 4 10.29 20.20 -13.10
C THR A 4 8.80 19.94 -13.04
N PHE A 5 8.06 20.65 -13.89
CA PHE A 5 6.70 20.31 -14.31
C PHE A 5 6.73 19.02 -15.18
N GLY A 6 7.49 18.02 -14.73
CA GLY A 6 7.49 16.69 -15.30
C GLY A 6 6.22 16.03 -14.80
N PHE A 7 5.38 15.58 -15.73
CA PHE A 7 4.23 14.76 -15.40
C PHE A 7 4.74 13.58 -14.55
N ASP A 8 4.49 13.62 -13.25
CA ASP A 8 4.99 12.62 -12.31
C ASP A 8 4.26 11.31 -12.64
N PHE A 9 4.91 10.42 -13.40
CA PHE A 9 4.32 9.14 -13.83
C PHE A 9 3.75 8.34 -12.66
N ARG A 10 4.25 8.57 -11.44
CA ARG A 10 3.70 8.06 -10.19
C ARG A 10 2.19 8.29 -10.05
N ASN A 11 1.70 9.49 -10.36
CA ASN A 11 0.28 9.83 -10.26
C ASN A 11 -0.56 9.07 -11.31
N LEU A 12 0.01 8.82 -12.48
CA LEU A 12 -0.61 8.01 -13.53
C LEU A 12 -0.73 6.55 -13.10
N PHE A 13 0.34 5.97 -12.55
CA PHE A 13 0.31 4.61 -11.98
C PHE A 13 -0.72 4.48 -10.86
N TYR A 14 -0.79 5.47 -9.98
CA TYR A 14 -1.78 5.50 -8.90
C TYR A 14 -3.21 5.47 -9.44
N LEU A 15 -3.50 6.29 -10.46
CA LEU A 15 -4.81 6.32 -11.11
C LEU A 15 -5.14 4.99 -11.79
N PHE A 16 -4.17 4.40 -12.49
CA PHE A 16 -4.34 3.12 -13.18
C PHE A 16 -4.65 1.98 -12.20
N ILE A 17 -3.93 1.94 -11.08
CA ILE A 17 -4.15 0.97 -10.01
C ILE A 17 -5.53 1.19 -9.37
N LEU A 18 -5.92 2.44 -9.10
CA LEU A 18 -7.26 2.76 -8.61
C LEU A 18 -8.35 2.24 -9.54
N ILE A 19 -8.17 2.34 -10.86
CA ILE A 19 -9.14 1.85 -11.83
C ILE A 19 -9.19 0.32 -11.83
N ILE A 20 -8.02 -0.34 -11.88
CA ILE A 20 -7.92 -1.81 -11.90
C ILE A 20 -8.54 -2.43 -10.65
N PHE A 21 -8.21 -1.89 -9.47
CA PHE A 21 -8.65 -2.44 -8.19
C PHE A 21 -10.03 -1.94 -7.74
N TRP A 22 -10.69 -1.06 -8.50
CA TRP A 22 -12.00 -0.49 -8.14
C TRP A 22 -13.07 -1.56 -7.88
N LYS A 23 -13.01 -2.66 -8.65
CA LYS A 23 -13.96 -3.78 -8.51
C LYS A 23 -13.48 -4.89 -7.59
N THR A 24 -12.23 -4.85 -7.14
CA THR A 24 -11.65 -5.91 -6.32
C THR A 24 -12.12 -5.78 -4.87
N LYS A 25 -12.60 -6.90 -4.30
CA LYS A 25 -13.05 -6.96 -2.90
C LYS A 25 -12.27 -8.04 -2.16
N PHE A 26 -11.72 -7.67 -1.02
CA PHE A 26 -11.18 -8.62 -0.05
C PHE A 26 -12.31 -9.19 0.79
N THR A 27 -12.42 -10.51 0.82
CA THR A 27 -13.36 -11.22 1.69
C THR A 27 -12.57 -11.84 2.85
N PHE A 28 -12.95 -11.51 4.07
CA PHE A 28 -12.33 -12.05 5.29
C PHE A 28 -13.41 -12.67 6.17
N VAL A 29 -13.13 -13.85 6.70
CA VAL A 29 -14.05 -14.61 7.53
C VAL A 29 -13.61 -14.48 8.98
N LEU A 30 -14.38 -13.74 9.79
CA LEU A 30 -14.17 -13.72 11.24
C LEU A 30 -15.16 -14.66 11.90
N ARG A 31 -14.61 -15.75 12.47
CA ARG A 31 -15.32 -16.80 13.22
C ARG A 31 -16.43 -17.47 12.39
N THR A 32 -17.57 -16.81 12.23
CA THR A 32 -18.75 -17.29 11.49
C THR A 32 -19.33 -16.29 10.50
N LYS A 33 -18.88 -15.02 10.50
CA LYS A 33 -19.38 -13.98 9.59
C LYS A 33 -18.37 -13.66 8.50
N ARG A 34 -18.86 -13.60 7.25
CA ARG A 34 -18.09 -13.17 6.09
C ARG A 34 -18.22 -11.65 5.97
N TYR A 35 -17.09 -10.97 6.02
CA TYR A 35 -17.00 -9.53 5.78
C TYR A 35 -16.30 -9.30 4.45
N GLN A 36 -16.72 -8.26 3.75
CA GLN A 36 -16.15 -7.87 2.46
C GLN A 36 -15.77 -6.41 2.50
N MET A 37 -14.60 -6.09 1.99
CA MET A 37 -14.11 -4.73 1.91
C MET A 37 -13.52 -4.46 0.52
N PRO A 38 -13.82 -3.32 -0.11
CA PRO A 38 -13.15 -2.92 -1.34
C PRO A 38 -11.63 -2.83 -1.11
N ALA A 39 -10.84 -3.41 -2.00
CA ALA A 39 -9.38 -3.47 -1.85
C ALA A 39 -8.74 -2.08 -1.78
N ILE A 40 -9.26 -1.12 -2.56
CA ILE A 40 -8.86 0.29 -2.52
C ILE A 40 -9.07 0.91 -1.15
N LEU A 41 -10.19 0.60 -0.48
CA LEU A 41 -10.45 1.15 0.83
C LEU A 41 -9.42 0.63 1.84
N SER A 42 -9.03 -0.64 1.72
CA SER A 42 -7.97 -1.22 2.56
C SER A 42 -6.63 -0.55 2.31
N PHE A 43 -6.22 -0.40 1.05
CA PHE A 43 -4.95 0.26 0.71
C PHE A 43 -4.91 1.72 1.16
N PHE A 44 -6.01 2.45 0.98
CA PHE A 44 -6.15 3.82 1.44
C PHE A 44 -6.03 3.92 2.96
N LEU A 45 -6.73 3.06 3.72
CA LEU A 45 -6.66 3.06 5.18
C LEU A 45 -5.26 2.71 5.71
N ILE A 46 -4.54 1.79 5.06
CA ILE A 46 -3.16 1.48 5.44
C ILE A 46 -2.27 2.71 5.23
N GLY A 47 -2.36 3.36 4.06
CA GLY A 47 -1.64 4.60 3.80
C GLY A 47 -1.99 5.73 4.78
N LEU A 48 -3.27 5.85 5.13
CA LEU A 48 -3.78 6.80 6.13
C LEU A 48 -3.19 6.53 7.52
N PHE A 49 -3.13 5.26 7.96
CA PHE A 49 -2.56 4.91 9.26
C PHE A 49 -1.05 5.13 9.31
N ILE A 50 -0.31 4.84 8.23
CA ILE A 50 1.12 5.14 8.15
C ILE A 50 1.34 6.66 8.22
N TYR A 51 0.52 7.44 7.50
CA TYR A 51 0.58 8.89 7.59
C TYR A 51 0.33 9.38 9.03
N PHE A 52 -0.72 8.89 9.69
CA PHE A 52 -0.96 9.25 11.09
C PHE A 52 0.18 8.83 12.01
N ALA A 53 0.71 7.61 11.86
CA ALA A 53 1.83 7.11 12.64
C ALA A 53 3.07 7.99 12.47
N GLU A 54 3.36 8.45 11.25
CA GLU A 54 4.48 9.35 10.98
C GLU A 54 4.28 10.73 11.64
N ASN A 55 3.09 11.31 11.53
CA ASN A 55 2.79 12.62 12.11
C ASN A 55 2.82 12.55 13.65
N ILE A 56 2.30 11.46 14.23
CA ILE A 56 2.35 11.21 15.67
C ILE A 56 3.79 10.95 16.12
N GLY A 57 4.56 10.14 15.40
CA GLY A 57 5.97 9.89 15.70
C GLY A 57 6.83 11.15 15.63
N SER A 58 6.53 12.04 14.67
CA SER A 58 7.13 13.37 14.56
C SER A 58 6.69 14.31 15.70
N TYR A 59 5.44 14.20 16.16
CA TYR A 59 4.92 14.96 17.32
C TYR A 59 5.60 14.56 18.62
N PHE A 60 5.79 13.25 18.83
CA PHE A 60 6.46 12.71 20.02
C PHE A 60 8.00 12.77 19.95
N SER A 61 8.57 13.37 18.90
CA SER A 61 10.02 13.47 18.70
C SER A 61 10.76 12.12 18.77
N ALA A 62 10.07 11.01 18.49
CA ALA A 62 10.64 9.65 18.58
C ALA A 62 11.83 9.45 17.61
N TRP A 63 11.85 10.21 16.51
CA TRP A 63 12.99 10.38 15.61
C TRP A 63 13.08 11.87 15.22
N THR A 64 13.77 12.67 16.04
CA THR A 64 13.99 14.09 15.74
C THR A 64 15.05 14.23 14.65
N TYR A 65 14.65 14.69 13.47
CA TYR A 65 15.61 15.20 12.50
C TYR A 65 16.09 16.59 12.94
N SER A 66 17.40 16.77 13.04
CA SER A 66 18.04 17.99 13.58
C SER A 66 17.64 19.30 12.86
N TYR A 67 17.03 19.24 11.66
CA TYR A 67 16.56 20.41 10.93
C TYR A 67 15.14 20.89 11.33
N GLN A 68 14.38 20.15 12.14
CA GLN A 68 13.00 20.49 12.54
C GLN A 68 12.87 21.38 13.80
N LEU A 69 13.99 21.86 14.36
CA LEU A 69 14.05 22.62 15.62
C LEU A 69 13.37 24.01 15.61
N LYS A 70 12.92 24.54 14.46
CA LYS A 70 12.41 25.93 14.33
C LYS A 70 10.95 26.11 13.93
N ALA A 71 10.26 25.09 13.41
CA ALA A 71 8.84 25.16 13.10
C ALA A 71 8.25 23.75 12.89
N TRP A 72 7.11 23.48 13.51
CA TRP A 72 6.33 22.27 13.25
C TRP A 72 5.83 22.32 11.80
N LYS A 73 6.33 21.43 10.95
CA LYS A 73 5.87 21.27 9.57
C LYS A 73 5.21 19.92 9.41
N PHE A 74 3.96 19.92 8.93
CA PHE A 74 3.27 18.71 8.52
C PHE A 74 4.12 17.94 7.52
N VAL A 75 4.16 16.61 7.69
CA VAL A 75 4.84 15.73 6.74
C VAL A 75 4.20 15.91 5.37
N ASP A 76 5.03 16.15 4.36
CA ASP A 76 4.60 16.34 2.98
C ASP A 76 3.68 15.21 2.51
N LEU A 77 2.46 15.57 2.07
CA LEU A 77 1.47 14.64 1.54
C LEU A 77 2.01 13.86 0.32
N GLY A 78 3.04 14.39 -0.36
CA GLY A 78 3.76 13.69 -1.42
C GLY A 78 4.35 12.34 -1.00
N LYS A 79 4.72 12.16 0.27
CA LYS A 79 5.30 10.89 0.77
C LYS A 79 4.28 9.75 0.83
N ILE A 80 2.99 10.07 1.01
CA ILE A 80 1.91 9.07 1.08
C ILE A 80 1.81 8.27 -0.21
N SER A 81 2.02 8.93 -1.35
CA SER A 81 1.95 8.28 -2.66
C SER A 81 3.00 7.18 -2.83
N SER A 82 4.22 7.39 -2.34
CA SER A 82 5.30 6.39 -2.36
C SER A 82 5.00 5.18 -1.48
N TRP A 83 4.48 5.40 -0.25
CA TRP A 83 4.13 4.30 0.65
C TRP A 83 2.97 3.47 0.13
N THR A 84 1.98 4.12 -0.47
CA THR A 84 0.83 3.42 -1.06
C THR A 84 1.30 2.53 -2.21
N LEU A 85 2.17 3.03 -3.08
CA LEU A 85 2.74 2.25 -4.19
C LEU A 85 3.53 1.04 -3.68
N LEU A 86 4.34 1.23 -2.64
CA LEU A 86 5.13 0.18 -2.02
C LEU A 86 4.25 -0.96 -1.49
N ILE A 87 3.15 -0.63 -0.82
CA ILE A 87 2.19 -1.63 -0.30
C ILE A 87 1.52 -2.39 -1.45
N ILE A 88 1.08 -1.68 -2.49
CA ILE A 88 0.44 -2.31 -3.65
C ILE A 88 1.41 -3.30 -4.33
N VAL A 89 2.64 -2.86 -4.59
CA VAL A 89 3.67 -3.71 -5.22
C VAL A 89 3.97 -4.93 -4.34
N SER A 90 4.11 -4.73 -3.03
CA SER A 90 4.33 -5.84 -2.08
C SER A 90 3.21 -6.88 -2.16
N ILE A 91 1.95 -6.46 -2.20
CA ILE A 91 0.81 -7.37 -2.25
C ILE A 91 0.73 -8.08 -3.60
N ILE A 92 0.99 -7.38 -4.71
CA ILE A 92 1.05 -8.00 -6.05
C ILE A 92 2.08 -9.13 -6.07
N ILE A 93 3.27 -8.88 -5.52
CA ILE A 93 4.34 -9.90 -5.44
C ILE A 93 3.86 -11.12 -4.64
N VAL A 94 3.23 -10.90 -3.48
CA VAL A 94 2.72 -12.01 -2.65
C VAL A 94 1.64 -12.82 -3.36
N ILE A 95 0.72 -12.16 -4.05
CA ILE A 95 -0.36 -12.82 -4.80
C ILE A 95 0.22 -13.66 -5.95
N GLU A 96 1.16 -13.11 -6.71
CA GLU A 96 1.81 -13.84 -7.81
C GLU A 96 2.64 -15.01 -7.29
N LEU A 97 3.33 -14.83 -6.16
CA LEU A 97 4.08 -15.89 -5.50
C LEU A 97 3.15 -17.03 -5.05
N GLN A 98 2.03 -16.71 -4.39
CA GLN A 98 1.04 -17.71 -3.98
C GLN A 98 0.45 -18.44 -5.19
N ARG A 99 0.15 -17.72 -6.28
CA ARG A 99 -0.37 -18.30 -7.53
C ARG A 99 0.63 -19.29 -8.13
N TYR A 100 1.90 -18.93 -8.20
CA TYR A 100 2.98 -19.79 -8.71
C TYR A 100 3.12 -21.07 -7.88
N PHE A 101 3.17 -20.97 -6.55
CA PHE A 101 3.26 -22.14 -5.67
C PHE A 101 2.03 -23.04 -5.78
N SER A 102 0.82 -22.47 -5.84
CA SER A 102 -0.40 -23.25 -5.98
C SER A 102 -0.44 -24.05 -7.29
N GLN A 103 0.04 -23.47 -8.40
CA GLN A 103 0.16 -24.18 -9.67
C GLN A 103 1.20 -25.30 -9.61
N LYS A 104 2.36 -25.03 -9.01
CA LYS A 104 3.44 -26.02 -8.85
C LYS A 104 3.00 -27.23 -8.03
N ILE A 105 2.27 -27.00 -6.93
CA ILE A 105 1.70 -28.07 -6.09
C ILE A 105 0.71 -28.91 -6.90
N LYS A 106 -0.19 -28.26 -7.66
CA LYS A 106 -1.17 -28.95 -8.50
C LYS A 106 -0.52 -29.85 -9.55
N ILE A 107 0.52 -29.36 -10.22
CA ILE A 107 1.28 -30.14 -11.22
C ILE A 107 2.00 -31.32 -10.56
N LYS A 108 2.63 -31.11 -9.40
CA LYS A 108 3.31 -32.18 -8.67
C LYS A 108 2.36 -33.31 -8.27
N ASN A 109 1.14 -32.99 -7.84
CA ASN A 109 0.14 -34.01 -7.50
C ASN A 109 -0.29 -34.81 -8.73
N ILE A 110 -0.51 -34.16 -9.88
CA ILE A 110 -0.90 -34.85 -11.14
C ILE A 110 0.17 -35.83 -11.64
N ILE A 111 1.46 -35.56 -11.41
CA ILE A 111 2.55 -36.44 -11.86
C ILE A 111 2.75 -37.63 -10.90
N ASN A 112 2.31 -37.49 -9.64
CA ASN A 112 2.45 -38.52 -8.61
C ASN A 112 1.24 -39.47 -8.51
N ASP A 113 0.13 -39.15 -9.18
CA ASP A 113 -1.06 -40.00 -9.36
C ASP A 113 -0.93 -40.86 -10.63
#